data_AF-A0A520A509-F1
#
_entry.id   AF-A0A520A509-F1
#
_cell.length_a   1.000
_cell.length_b   1.000
_cell.length_c   1.000
_cell.angle_alpha   90.00
_cell.angle_beta   90.00
_cell.angle_gamma   90.00
#
_symmetry.space_group_name_H-M   'P 1'
#
loop_
_entity.id
_entity.type
_entity.pdbx_description
1 polymer ?
#
loop_
_entity_poly.entity_id
_entity_poly.type
_entity_poly.pdbx_seq_one_letter_code
_entity_poly.pdbx_strand_id
1 'polypeptide(L)'
;MVSINSKLPGIGTNIFSVMSKLATEHNAINLSQGFPDFPCDPELIKIINSTFKGNFNQYAPMPGTMLLRERIAEKNEKLYRSRYNPDTEVTVTSGATQAIFTAIATVINPGDE
;
A
#
# COMPACT_ATOMS: atom_id res chain seq x y z
N MET A 1 32.15 -4.71 11.49
CA MET A 1 30.90 -4.50 10.72
C MET A 1 30.60 -5.76 9.95
N VAL A 2 29.36 -6.24 9.97
CA VAL A 2 28.93 -7.37 9.13
C VAL A 2 28.84 -6.88 7.69
N SER A 3 29.50 -7.56 6.75
CA SER A 3 29.36 -7.29 5.32
C SER A 3 28.06 -7.92 4.83
N ILE A 4 27.13 -7.10 4.32
CA ILE A 4 25.84 -7.56 3.78
C ILE A 4 25.94 -7.57 2.25
N ASN A 5 25.76 -8.74 1.64
CA ASN A 5 25.63 -8.84 0.18
C ASN A 5 24.18 -8.58 -0.23
N SER A 6 23.90 -7.36 -0.73
CA SER A 6 22.56 -6.94 -1.11
C SER A 6 22.12 -7.55 -2.44
N LYS A 7 20.85 -7.95 -2.55
CA LYS A 7 20.21 -8.27 -3.84
C LYS A 7 20.06 -7.04 -4.74
N LEU A 8 20.22 -5.84 -4.18
CA LEU A 8 20.02 -4.55 -4.82
C LEU A 8 21.21 -3.61 -4.51
N PRO A 9 22.43 -3.95 -4.96
CA PRO A 9 23.65 -3.26 -4.53
C PRO A 9 23.78 -1.81 -5.05
N GLY A 10 23.08 -1.47 -6.13
CA GLY A 10 23.12 -0.13 -6.74
C GLY A 10 22.05 0.84 -6.22
N ILE A 11 21.23 0.44 -5.25
CA ILE A 11 20.14 1.29 -4.75
C ILE A 11 20.61 2.06 -3.52
N GLY A 12 20.57 3.39 -3.62
CA GLY A 12 20.88 4.31 -2.53
C GLY A 12 19.63 5.00 -1.98
N THR A 13 19.85 6.09 -1.26
CA THR A 13 18.77 6.97 -0.77
C THR A 13 17.97 7.53 -1.93
N ASN A 14 16.64 7.45 -1.86
CA ASN A 14 15.77 8.02 -2.90
C ASN A 14 15.69 9.56 -2.79
N ILE A 15 15.28 10.20 -3.89
CA ILE A 15 15.20 11.66 -3.98
C ILE A 15 14.20 12.27 -2.98
N PHE A 16 13.12 11.56 -2.64
CA PHE A 16 12.11 12.05 -1.69
C PHE A 16 12.67 12.21 -0.28
N SER A 17 13.51 11.27 0.16
CA SER A 17 14.21 11.35 1.45
C SER A 17 15.22 12.50 1.46
N VAL A 18 15.98 12.68 0.38
CA VAL A 18 16.95 13.79 0.25
C VAL A 18 16.23 15.15 0.28
N MET A 19 15.18 15.32 -0.53
CA MET A 19 14.45 16.58 -0.61
C MET A 19 13.70 16.91 0.67
N SER A 20 13.11 15.90 1.32
CA SER A 20 12.45 16.13 2.61
C SER A 20 13.41 16.60 3.70
N LYS A 21 14.62 16.01 3.75
CA LYS A 21 15.66 16.44 4.69
C LYS A 21 16.07 17.90 4.42
N LEU A 22 16.36 18.25 3.17
CA LEU A 22 16.75 19.61 2.80
C LEU A 22 15.64 20.62 3.10
N ALA A 23 14.38 20.28 2.85
CA ALA A 23 13.26 21.16 3.17
C ALA A 23 13.19 21.46 4.68
N THR A 24 13.41 20.46 5.54
CA THR A 24 13.49 20.66 6.99
C THR A 24 14.70 21.51 7.38
N GLU A 25 15.89 21.23 6.85
CA GLU A 25 17.12 21.98 7.16
C GLU A 25 17.02 23.47 6.78
N HIS A 26 16.30 23.77 5.71
CA HIS A 26 16.12 25.13 5.21
C HIS A 26 14.80 25.79 5.63
N ASN A 27 13.99 25.13 6.47
CA ASN A 27 12.65 25.59 6.85
C ASN A 27 11.78 25.96 5.63
N ALA A 28 11.89 25.17 4.57
CA ALA A 28 11.18 25.35 3.32
C ALA A 28 9.86 24.56 3.30
N ILE A 29 8.91 25.04 2.50
CA ILE A 29 7.67 24.30 2.23
C ILE A 29 8.00 23.07 1.38
N ASN A 30 7.64 21.88 1.86
CA ASN A 30 7.91 20.64 1.16
C ASN A 30 6.72 20.23 0.26
N LEU A 31 6.78 20.62 -1.01
CA LEU A 31 5.78 20.22 -2.02
C LEU A 31 6.08 18.87 -2.70
N SER A 32 7.12 18.15 -2.24
CA SER A 32 7.52 16.85 -2.81
C SER A 32 6.89 15.64 -2.10
N GLN A 33 6.24 15.85 -0.95
CA GLN A 33 5.59 14.77 -0.20
C GLN A 33 4.35 14.28 -0.93
N GLY A 34 4.26 12.95 -1.10
CA GLY A 34 3.13 12.29 -1.77
C GLY A 34 1.99 11.90 -0.84
N PHE A 35 1.91 12.48 0.36
CA PHE A 35 0.81 12.23 1.31
C PHE A 35 0.13 13.54 1.71
N PRO A 36 -1.18 13.52 2.04
CA PRO A 36 -1.90 14.71 2.46
C PRO A 36 -1.39 15.32 3.77
N ASP A 37 -1.40 16.65 3.87
CA ASP A 37 -1.05 17.42 5.06
C ASP A 37 -2.28 17.81 5.92
N PHE A 38 -3.45 17.26 5.60
CA PHE A 38 -4.71 17.46 6.31
C PHE A 38 -5.19 16.17 7.00
N PRO A 39 -6.01 16.28 8.06
CA PRO A 39 -6.51 15.10 8.78
C PRO A 39 -7.46 14.26 7.93
N CYS A 40 -7.57 12.97 8.28
CA CYS A 40 -8.60 12.10 7.74
C CYS A 40 -10.01 12.60 8.11
N ASP A 41 -11.01 12.19 7.32
CA ASP A 41 -12.42 12.46 7.60
C ASP A 41 -12.79 11.98 9.03
N PRO A 42 -13.38 12.84 9.88
CA PRO A 42 -13.74 12.48 11.25
C PRO A 42 -14.65 11.25 11.38
N GLU A 43 -15.54 11.02 10.40
CA GLU A 43 -16.43 9.86 10.43
C GLU A 43 -15.64 8.55 10.21
N LEU A 44 -14.61 8.59 9.36
CA LEU A 44 -13.71 7.44 9.17
C LEU A 44 -12.98 7.09 10.47
N ILE A 45 -12.46 8.10 11.17
CA ILE A 45 -11.77 7.92 12.47
C ILE A 45 -12.73 7.29 13.48
N LYS A 46 -13.97 7.78 13.55
CA LYS A 46 -15.00 7.26 14.46
C LYS A 46 -15.36 5.80 14.17
N ILE A 47 -15.51 5.43 12.89
CA ILE A 47 -15.81 4.05 12.49
C ILE A 47 -14.66 3.12 12.90
N ILE A 48 -13.42 3.49 12.57
CA ILE A 48 -12.22 2.71 12.93
C ILE A 48 -12.15 2.51 14.46
N ASN A 49 -12.33 3.57 15.23
CA ASN A 49 -12.35 3.51 16.69
C ASN A 49 -13.43 2.59 17.26
N SER A 50 -14.60 2.53 16.64
CA SER A 50 -15.67 1.62 17.06
C SER A 50 -15.31 0.14 16.79
N THR A 51 -14.53 -0.12 15.74
CA THR A 51 -14.17 -1.47 15.30
C THR A 51 -13.18 -2.15 16.25
N PHE A 52 -12.32 -1.38 16.94
CA PHE A 52 -11.41 -1.90 17.97
C PHE A 52 -12.11 -2.49 19.19
N LYS A 53 -13.39 -2.21 19.40
CA LYS A 53 -14.18 -2.87 20.46
C LYS A 53 -14.57 -4.31 20.08
N GLY A 54 -14.43 -4.68 18.81
CA GLY A 54 -14.61 -6.05 18.34
C GLY A 54 -13.37 -6.91 18.55
N ASN A 55 -13.54 -8.23 18.64
CA ASN A 55 -12.43 -9.18 18.79
C ASN A 55 -11.83 -9.60 17.43
N PHE A 56 -11.42 -8.63 16.60
CA PHE A 56 -10.91 -8.86 15.24
C PHE A 56 -9.38 -9.01 15.17
N ASN A 57 -8.75 -9.55 16.23
CA ASN A 57 -7.29 -9.57 16.38
C ASN A 57 -6.61 -10.85 15.86
N GLN A 58 -7.39 -11.75 15.24
CA GLN A 58 -6.88 -12.98 14.65
C GLN A 58 -6.50 -12.75 13.18
N TYR A 59 -5.72 -13.69 12.62
CA TYR A 59 -5.34 -13.63 11.22
C TYR A 59 -6.57 -13.51 10.30
N ALA A 60 -6.50 -12.56 9.37
CA ALA A 60 -7.42 -12.51 8.26
C ALA A 60 -7.18 -13.71 7.31
N PRO A 61 -8.18 -14.10 6.51
CA PRO A 61 -7.96 -15.03 5.41
C PRO A 61 -6.84 -14.55 4.49
N MET A 62 -6.06 -15.48 3.93
CA MET A 62 -4.88 -15.18 3.12
C MET A 62 -5.12 -14.17 1.97
N PRO A 63 -6.21 -14.28 1.17
CA PRO A 63 -6.48 -13.31 0.11
C PRO A 63 -7.09 -11.99 0.62
N GLY A 64 -7.38 -11.88 1.91
CA GLY A 64 -8.18 -10.82 2.52
C GLY A 64 -9.60 -11.29 2.88
N THR A 65 -10.26 -10.53 3.77
CA THR A 65 -11.63 -10.83 4.20
C THR A 65 -12.59 -10.78 3.01
N MET A 66 -13.57 -11.70 2.98
CA MET A 66 -14.55 -11.76 1.88
C MET A 66 -15.26 -10.42 1.68
N LEU A 67 -15.75 -9.83 2.78
CA LEU A 67 -16.45 -8.55 2.75
C LEU A 67 -15.63 -7.45 2.07
N LEU A 68 -14.33 -7.36 2.34
CA LEU A 68 -13.48 -6.35 1.70
C LEU A 68 -13.30 -6.63 0.21
N ARG A 69 -13.10 -7.91 -0.17
CA ARG A 69 -12.95 -8.32 -1.57
C ARG A 69 -14.20 -8.00 -2.39
N GLU A 70 -15.39 -8.27 -1.86
CA GLU A 70 -16.67 -7.91 -2.48
C GLU A 70 -16.79 -6.39 -2.70
N ARG A 71 -16.50 -5.59 -1.67
CA ARG A 71 -16.57 -4.12 -1.79
C ARG A 71 -15.57 -3.55 -2.80
N ILE A 72 -14.40 -4.17 -2.93
CA ILE A 72 -13.42 -3.80 -3.97
C ILE A 72 -13.98 -4.12 -5.35
N ALA A 73 -14.55 -5.31 -5.58
CA ALA A 73 -15.16 -5.69 -6.85
C ALA A 73 -16.31 -4.74 -7.23
N GLU A 74 -17.24 -4.47 -6.30
CA GLU A 74 -18.36 -3.53 -6.48
C GLU A 74 -17.88 -2.12 -6.84
N LYS A 75 -16.84 -1.63 -6.15
CA LYS A 75 -16.26 -0.30 -6.43
C LYS A 75 -15.68 -0.24 -7.84
N ASN A 76 -15.00 -1.30 -8.29
CA ASN A 76 -14.45 -1.36 -9.64
C ASN A 76 -15.54 -1.43 -10.72
N GLU A 77 -16.60 -2.21 -10.50
CA GLU A 77 -17.74 -2.26 -11.42
C GLU A 77 -18.43 -0.89 -11.52
N LYS A 78 -18.65 -0.22 -10.37
CA LYS A 78 -19.30 1.09 -10.33
C LYS A 78 -18.48 2.20 -11.00
N LEU A 79 -17.17 2.24 -10.76
CA LEU A 79 -16.32 3.33 -11.25
C LEU A 79 -15.81 3.10 -12.68
N TYR A 80 -15.54 1.84 -13.02
CA TYR A 80 -14.81 1.49 -14.24
C TYR A 80 -15.54 0.50 -15.15
N ARG A 81 -16.73 0.01 -14.74
CA ARG A 81 -17.50 -1.02 -15.46
C ARG A 81 -16.74 -2.34 -15.66
N SER A 82 -15.73 -2.58 -14.83
CA SER A 82 -14.98 -3.83 -14.78
C SER A 82 -15.51 -4.69 -13.65
N ARG A 83 -16.06 -5.85 -13.99
CA ARG A 83 -16.55 -6.84 -13.02
C ARG A 83 -15.46 -7.85 -12.72
N TYR A 84 -15.14 -8.02 -11.44
CA TYR A 84 -14.18 -9.01 -10.94
C TYR A 84 -14.88 -9.98 -9.99
N ASN A 85 -14.50 -11.26 -10.05
CA ASN A 85 -14.92 -12.28 -9.08
C ASN A 85 -14.12 -12.10 -7.78
N PRO A 86 -14.76 -11.80 -6.63
CA PRO A 86 -14.06 -11.56 -5.38
C PRO A 86 -13.28 -12.78 -4.88
N ASP A 87 -13.67 -14.01 -5.26
CA ASP A 87 -12.99 -15.24 -4.83
C ASP A 87 -11.73 -15.58 -5.59
N THR A 88 -11.66 -15.20 -6.87
CA THR A 88 -10.56 -15.64 -7.76
C THR A 88 -9.72 -14.49 -8.31
N GLU A 89 -10.25 -13.25 -8.29
CA GLU A 89 -9.63 -12.11 -8.99
C GLU A 89 -9.31 -10.94 -8.07
N VAL A 90 -9.52 -11.08 -6.75
CA VAL A 90 -9.21 -10.03 -5.77
C VAL A 90 -8.33 -10.57 -4.64
N THR A 91 -7.14 -10.00 -4.48
CA THR A 91 -6.23 -10.25 -3.35
C THR A 91 -5.87 -8.93 -2.68
N VAL A 92 -6.06 -8.86 -1.36
CA VAL A 92 -5.73 -7.69 -0.53
C VAL A 92 -4.27 -7.75 -0.11
N THR A 93 -3.56 -6.62 -0.23
CA THR A 93 -2.16 -6.47 0.16
C THR A 93 -1.98 -5.34 1.16
N SER A 94 -0.82 -5.27 1.79
CA SER A 94 -0.34 -4.17 2.64
C SER A 94 0.02 -2.95 1.80
N GLY A 95 -1.00 -2.33 1.22
CA GLY A 95 -0.88 -1.18 0.34
C GLY A 95 -0.38 -1.52 -1.07
N ALA A 96 -0.35 -0.48 -1.91
CA ALA A 96 0.02 -0.60 -3.33
C ALA A 96 1.49 -1.01 -3.54
N THR A 97 2.40 -0.55 -2.67
CA THR A 97 3.83 -0.89 -2.75
C THR A 97 4.05 -2.41 -2.69
N GLN A 98 3.38 -3.10 -1.76
CA GLN A 98 3.47 -4.56 -1.71
C GLN A 98 2.81 -5.21 -2.93
N ALA A 99 1.65 -4.70 -3.39
CA ALA A 99 0.97 -5.24 -4.56
C ALA A 99 1.89 -5.25 -5.80
N ILE A 100 2.57 -4.13 -6.06
CA ILE A 100 3.52 -4.00 -7.19
C ILE A 100 4.67 -5.00 -7.03
N PHE A 101 5.28 -5.05 -5.85
CA PHE A 101 6.36 -6.00 -5.58
C PHE A 101 5.92 -7.45 -5.81
N THR A 102 4.78 -7.84 -5.24
CA THR A 102 4.25 -9.19 -5.34
C THR A 102 3.93 -9.54 -6.79
N ALA A 103 3.28 -8.64 -7.55
CA ALA A 103 2.98 -8.88 -8.95
C ALA A 103 4.25 -9.16 -9.76
N ILE A 104 5.25 -8.28 -9.68
CA ILE A 104 6.54 -8.42 -10.37
C ILE A 104 7.25 -9.71 -9.94
N ALA A 105 7.40 -9.93 -8.64
CA ALA A 105 8.11 -11.10 -8.10
C ALA A 105 7.41 -12.44 -8.41
N THR A 106 6.12 -12.42 -8.74
CA THR A 106 5.36 -13.63 -9.08
C THR A 106 5.50 -14.00 -10.55
N VAL A 107 5.56 -13.01 -11.46
CA VAL A 107 5.42 -13.27 -12.90
C VAL A 107 6.71 -13.12 -13.69
N ILE A 108 7.70 -12.36 -13.19
CA ILE A 108 8.92 -12.03 -13.94
C ILE A 108 10.06 -13.01 -13.62
N ASN A 109 10.71 -13.52 -14.67
CA ASN A 109 11.89 -14.37 -14.61
C ASN A 109 13.15 -13.65 -15.15
N PRO A 110 14.36 -14.19 -14.89
CA PRO A 110 15.57 -13.67 -15.50
C PRO A 110 15.52 -13.73 -17.03
N GLY A 111 15.66 -12.57 -17.68
CA GLY A 111 15.65 -12.44 -19.14
C GLY A 111 14.32 -12.00 -19.75
N ASP A 112 13.26 -11.87 -18.95
CA ASP A 112 12.00 -11.25 -19.39
C ASP A 112 12.18 -9.72 -19.55
N GLU A 113 11.50 -9.14 -20.56
CA GLU A 113 11.41 -7.68 -20.80
C GLU A 113 10.07 -7.09 -20.31
#